data_AF-A0AAV4Q6J6-F1
#
_entry.id   AF-A0AAV4Q6J6-F1
#
_cell.length_a   1.000
_cell.length_b   1.000
_cell.length_c   1.000
_cell.angle_alpha   90.00
_cell.angle_beta   90.00
_cell.angle_gamma   90.00
#
_symmetry.space_group_name_H-M   'P 1'
#
loop_
_entity.id
_entity.type
_entity.pdbx_description
1 polymer ?
#
loop_
_entity_poly.entity_id
_entity_poly.type
_entity_poly.pdbx_seq_one_letter_code
_entity_poly.pdbx_strand_id
1 'polypeptide(L)'
;MFFFKSSLLDNEYPETQEIVPSEEFRVEDEIIFRCTLNVREDDIFYPWAENYVSFSIHSPFVPPNPFYEGNSLQEGYAYIVSVSLEEEHLQPAPYPTDCTDYVALWERSNKTGPRSQEMCRAYCQLIYLRECHDCYLFQKVYTDSMELCPLSFVSGFSDSCIGKKRKNLKECRMNCKPDCVQKLTMGGLRFNVRVRGTEVSILSHNPVYGTWEVFSHVGGLVGCWLGISVWTAFNLFEDLYKSTVKLAFKLRNRSKRLADNFISPILRQV
;
A
#
# COMPACT_ATOMS: atom_id res chain seq x y z
N MET A 1 7.92 -9.81 5.73
CA MET A 1 7.36 -11.02 6.37
C MET A 1 7.36 -10.75 7.86
N PHE A 2 6.26 -10.19 8.39
CA PHE A 2 6.14 -9.89 9.81
C PHE A 2 5.36 -11.01 10.49
N PHE A 3 5.91 -11.57 11.57
CA PHE A 3 5.22 -12.51 12.43
C PHE A 3 4.61 -11.74 13.59
N PHE A 4 3.29 -11.57 13.62
CA PHE A 4 2.61 -11.16 14.84
C PHE A 4 2.47 -12.36 15.75
N LYS A 5 3.21 -12.34 16.87
CA LYS A 5 3.05 -13.30 17.95
C LYS A 5 1.84 -12.89 18.77
N SER A 6 0.66 -13.37 18.39
CA SER A 6 -0.51 -13.35 19.29
C SER A 6 -0.16 -14.20 20.51
N SER A 7 0.12 -13.54 21.64
CA SER A 7 0.17 -14.20 22.93
C SER A 7 -1.24 -14.30 23.46
N LEU A 8 -1.94 -15.36 23.04
CA LEU A 8 -3.01 -15.92 23.86
C LEU A 8 -2.40 -16.20 25.23
N LEU A 9 -2.95 -15.56 26.27
CA LEU A 9 -2.82 -16.06 27.61
C LEU A 9 -3.73 -17.29 27.67
N ASP A 10 -3.12 -18.47 27.74
CA ASP A 10 -3.84 -19.70 28.06
C ASP A 10 -4.53 -19.48 29.40
N ASN A 11 -5.87 -19.43 29.41
CA ASN A 11 -6.62 -19.30 30.64
C ASN A 11 -6.49 -20.63 31.40
N GLU A 12 -5.77 -20.60 32.53
CA GLU A 12 -6.11 -21.52 33.62
C GLU A 12 -7.61 -21.38 33.93
N TYR A 13 -8.23 -22.48 34.38
CA TYR A 13 -9.66 -22.51 34.68
C TYR A 13 -10.03 -21.32 35.60
N PRO A 14 -11.02 -20.49 35.23
CA PRO A 14 -11.33 -19.29 36.00
C PRO A 14 -12.00 -19.65 37.33
N GLU A 15 -11.17 -19.87 38.36
CA GLU A 15 -11.58 -19.75 39.74
C GLU A 15 -12.25 -18.38 39.93
N THR A 16 -13.43 -18.38 40.55
CA THR A 16 -14.39 -17.27 40.42
C THR A 16 -14.01 -16.07 41.29
N GLN A 17 -13.00 -15.32 40.85
CA GLN A 17 -12.57 -14.07 41.49
C GLN A 17 -13.57 -12.95 41.21
N GLU A 18 -14.11 -12.35 42.27
CA GLU A 18 -14.90 -11.12 42.17
C GLU A 18 -14.00 -9.98 41.65
N ILE A 19 -14.36 -9.42 40.49
CA ILE A 19 -13.62 -8.31 39.90
C ILE A 19 -13.91 -7.05 40.70
N VAL A 20 -13.03 -6.72 41.65
CA VAL A 20 -13.05 -5.43 42.35
C VAL A 20 -12.78 -4.32 41.33
N PRO A 21 -13.70 -3.34 41.15
CA PRO A 21 -13.55 -2.31 40.13
C PRO A 21 -12.48 -1.29 40.55
N SER A 22 -11.29 -1.39 39.94
CA SER A 22 -10.16 -0.49 40.19
C SER A 22 -10.22 0.77 39.33
N GLU A 23 -10.56 1.88 39.99
CA GLU A 23 -10.55 3.27 39.53
C GLU A 23 -11.48 3.66 38.36
N GLU A 24 -12.06 4.85 38.50
CA GLU A 24 -13.26 5.24 37.76
C GLU A 24 -12.90 6.02 36.49
N PHE A 25 -12.51 5.31 35.43
CA PHE A 25 -12.19 5.91 34.12
C PHE A 25 -13.46 6.44 33.42
N ARG A 26 -13.97 7.60 33.85
CA ARG A 26 -15.16 8.27 33.33
C ARG A 26 -14.91 8.91 31.95
N VAL A 27 -14.87 8.06 30.92
CA VAL A 27 -15.26 8.44 29.56
C VAL A 27 -16.44 7.55 29.18
N GLU A 28 -17.56 8.14 28.77
CA GLU A 28 -18.74 7.40 28.32
C GLU A 28 -18.53 6.85 26.90
N ASP A 29 -17.59 5.90 26.77
CA ASP A 29 -17.32 5.16 25.53
C ASP A 29 -18.62 4.49 25.02
N GLU A 30 -19.21 5.05 23.96
CA GLU A 30 -20.51 4.65 23.43
C GLU A 30 -20.49 3.24 22.81
N ILE A 31 -21.58 2.47 23.00
CA ILE A 31 -21.75 1.15 22.36
C ILE A 31 -22.34 1.37 20.97
N ILE A 32 -21.47 1.56 19.98
CA ILE A 32 -21.87 1.86 18.60
C ILE A 32 -22.57 0.66 17.94
N PHE A 33 -22.19 -0.58 18.29
CA PHE A 33 -22.82 -1.77 17.71
C PHE A 33 -22.95 -2.94 18.70
N ARG A 34 -24.18 -3.45 18.83
CA ARG A 34 -24.52 -4.67 19.57
C ARG A 34 -25.20 -5.65 18.61
N CYS A 35 -24.65 -6.86 18.53
CA CYS A 35 -25.23 -7.98 17.81
C CYS A 35 -25.45 -9.14 18.79
N THR A 36 -26.47 -9.96 18.56
CA THR A 36 -26.69 -11.22 19.25
C THR A 36 -26.77 -12.30 18.19
N LEU A 37 -25.79 -13.20 18.18
CA LEU A 37 -25.76 -14.33 17.25
C LEU A 37 -26.36 -15.55 17.95
N ASN A 38 -27.33 -16.18 17.28
CA ASN A 38 -27.91 -17.44 17.70
C ASN A 38 -27.47 -18.52 16.72
N VAL A 39 -26.33 -19.17 17.01
CA VAL A 39 -25.84 -20.31 16.23
C VAL A 39 -26.54 -21.56 16.74
N ARG A 40 -27.06 -22.40 15.84
CA ARG A 40 -27.77 -23.62 16.22
C ARG A 40 -26.90 -24.85 15.96
N GLU A 41 -27.05 -25.88 16.78
CA GLU A 41 -26.38 -27.17 16.59
C GLU A 41 -26.72 -27.81 15.23
N ASP A 42 -27.93 -27.58 14.69
CA ASP A 42 -28.37 -28.08 13.38
C ASP A 42 -27.86 -27.26 12.18
N ASP A 43 -27.14 -26.16 12.40
CA ASP A 43 -26.40 -25.43 11.35
C ASP A 43 -24.97 -26.02 11.12
N ILE A 44 -24.54 -27.00 11.92
CA ILE A 44 -23.17 -27.55 11.90
C ILE A 44 -22.99 -28.57 10.75
N PHE A 45 -22.38 -28.13 9.64
CA PHE A 45 -22.10 -28.97 8.46
C PHE A 45 -21.07 -30.09 8.69
N TYR A 46 -20.22 -29.99 9.71
CA TYR A 46 -19.12 -30.93 9.97
C TYR A 46 -19.13 -31.39 11.44
N PRO A 47 -19.58 -32.62 11.76
CA PRO A 47 -19.76 -33.08 13.14
C PRO A 47 -18.46 -33.37 13.91
N TRP A 48 -17.31 -33.02 13.34
CA TRP A 48 -15.98 -33.08 13.95
C TRP A 48 -15.30 -31.70 14.04
N ALA A 49 -15.99 -30.63 13.62
CA ALA A 49 -15.52 -29.26 13.78
C ALA A 49 -16.08 -28.66 15.07
N GLU A 50 -15.26 -27.91 15.80
CA GLU A 50 -15.73 -27.11 16.94
C GLU A 50 -16.70 -26.02 16.46
N ASN A 51 -17.76 -25.75 17.22
CA ASN A 51 -18.69 -24.67 16.87
C ASN A 51 -18.07 -23.32 17.26
N TYR A 52 -17.66 -22.55 16.27
CA TYR A 52 -17.20 -21.17 16.47
C TYR A 52 -17.64 -20.24 15.34
N VAL A 53 -17.97 -19.01 15.70
CA VAL A 53 -18.10 -17.91 14.73
C VAL A 53 -16.70 -17.36 14.45
N SER A 54 -16.36 -17.02 13.20
CA SER A 54 -15.19 -16.18 12.95
C SER A 54 -15.61 -14.73 12.67
N PHE A 55 -14.98 -13.79 13.36
CA PHE A 55 -15.26 -12.35 13.25
C PHE A 55 -13.98 -11.54 12.98
N SER A 56 -14.01 -10.71 11.94
CA SER A 56 -12.99 -9.71 11.65
C SER A 56 -13.59 -8.31 11.54
N ILE A 57 -12.82 -7.31 11.94
CA ILE A 57 -13.06 -5.88 11.64
C ILE A 57 -12.04 -5.49 10.60
N HIS A 58 -12.48 -4.79 9.55
CA HIS A 58 -11.63 -4.45 8.40
C HIS A 58 -12.03 -3.10 7.80
N SER A 59 -11.12 -2.52 7.00
CA SER A 59 -11.42 -1.35 6.17
C SER A 59 -12.45 -1.70 5.09
N PRO A 60 -13.46 -0.84 4.80
CA PRO A 60 -14.41 -1.05 3.71
C PRO A 60 -13.77 -1.03 2.30
N PHE A 61 -12.47 -0.74 2.19
CA PHE A 61 -11.69 -0.79 0.96
C PHE A 61 -10.82 -2.05 0.82
N VAL A 62 -10.93 -2.98 1.77
CA VAL A 62 -10.25 -4.29 1.78
C VAL A 62 -11.33 -5.39 1.84
N PRO A 63 -11.30 -6.41 0.95
CA PRO A 63 -12.29 -7.48 0.97
C PRO A 63 -12.12 -8.36 2.22
N PRO A 64 -13.16 -8.60 3.04
CA PRO A 64 -13.04 -9.34 4.29
C PRO A 64 -12.66 -10.80 4.09
N ASN A 65 -11.84 -11.33 5.00
CA ASN A 65 -11.40 -12.72 4.97
C ASN A 65 -11.31 -13.32 6.39
N PRO A 66 -12.44 -13.45 7.11
CA PRO A 66 -12.46 -13.87 8.52
C PRO A 66 -11.82 -15.24 8.78
N PHE A 67 -11.74 -16.13 7.79
CA PHE A 67 -11.04 -17.42 7.92
C PHE A 67 -9.51 -17.31 8.09
N TYR A 68 -8.90 -16.14 7.85
CA TYR A 68 -7.46 -15.90 7.96
C TYR A 68 -7.12 -14.69 8.84
N GLU A 69 -8.01 -13.70 8.91
CA GLU A 69 -7.83 -12.42 9.61
C GLU A 69 -8.84 -12.24 10.77
N GLY A 70 -9.76 -13.20 10.95
CA GLY A 70 -10.78 -13.16 11.99
C GLY A 70 -10.38 -13.91 13.26
N ASN A 71 -11.06 -13.57 14.35
CA ASN A 71 -10.96 -14.22 15.64
C ASN A 71 -12.07 -15.26 15.78
N SER A 72 -11.73 -16.44 16.29
CA SER A 72 -12.71 -17.51 16.57
C SER A 72 -13.43 -17.24 17.89
N LEU A 73 -14.77 -17.29 17.88
CA LEU A 73 -15.65 -16.97 19.00
C LEU A 73 -16.42 -18.23 19.41
N GLN A 74 -16.30 -18.61 20.67
CA GLN A 74 -17.04 -19.71 21.27
C GLN A 74 -18.45 -19.26 21.67
N GLU A 75 -19.40 -20.19 21.59
CA GLU A 75 -20.76 -20.03 22.08
C GLU A 75 -20.84 -19.87 23.62
N GLY A 76 -21.99 -19.45 24.14
CA GLY A 76 -22.23 -19.25 25.57
C GLY A 76 -21.57 -18.01 26.19
N TYR A 77 -20.50 -17.48 25.60
CA TYR A 77 -19.81 -16.28 26.09
C TYR A 77 -20.45 -14.98 25.57
N ALA A 78 -20.73 -14.06 26.49
CA ALA A 78 -20.85 -12.63 26.19
C ALA A 78 -19.50 -11.94 26.42
N TYR A 79 -19.18 -10.88 25.66
CA TYR A 79 -17.87 -10.25 25.79
C TYR A 79 -17.88 -8.69 25.55
N ILE A 80 -16.75 -7.99 25.22
CA ILE A 80 -16.56 -6.52 24.98
C ILE A 80 -15.42 -6.23 23.95
N VAL A 81 -15.68 -5.72 22.73
CA VAL A 81 -14.63 -5.44 21.71
C VAL A 81 -14.22 -3.99 21.84
N SER A 82 -12.94 -3.74 22.10
CA SER A 82 -12.38 -2.39 22.00
C SER A 82 -11.70 -2.21 20.64
N VAL A 83 -12.14 -1.22 19.87
CA VAL A 83 -11.53 -0.87 18.57
C VAL A 83 -10.70 0.39 18.72
N SER A 84 -9.39 0.28 18.45
CA SER A 84 -8.50 1.40 18.13
C SER A 84 -8.43 1.57 16.62
N LEU A 85 -8.39 2.82 16.13
CA LEU A 85 -8.08 3.12 14.74
C LEU A 85 -6.73 3.84 14.66
N GLU A 86 -5.75 3.12 14.12
CA GLU A 86 -4.41 3.62 13.85
C GLU A 86 -4.20 3.70 12.33
N GLU A 87 -3.49 4.75 11.87
CA GLU A 87 -3.14 4.93 10.46
C GLU A 87 -1.65 5.17 10.30
N GLU A 88 -0.97 4.34 9.53
CA GLU A 88 0.40 4.59 9.09
C GLU A 88 0.40 5.21 7.69
N HIS A 89 0.95 6.42 7.58
CA HIS A 89 1.05 7.16 6.32
C HIS A 89 2.48 7.02 5.78
N LEU A 90 2.64 6.19 4.74
CA LEU A 90 3.91 5.92 4.08
C LEU A 90 4.21 6.92 2.95
N GLN A 91 5.48 6.99 2.54
CA GLN A 91 5.92 7.87 1.46
C GLN A 91 6.03 7.14 0.10
N PRO A 92 5.63 7.78 -1.02
CA PRO A 92 5.76 7.21 -2.37
C PRO A 92 7.21 7.28 -2.87
N ALA A 93 7.47 6.86 -4.11
CA ALA A 93 8.73 7.16 -4.78
C ALA A 93 9.08 8.67 -4.69
N PRO A 94 10.33 9.06 -4.37
CA PRO A 94 11.55 8.24 -4.38
C PRO A 94 11.93 7.59 -3.03
N TYR A 95 11.05 7.61 -2.03
CA TYR A 95 11.39 7.09 -0.69
C TYR A 95 11.40 5.55 -0.64
N PRO A 96 12.16 4.92 0.29
CA PRO A 96 12.35 3.45 0.32
C PRO A 96 11.08 2.62 0.53
N THR A 97 10.01 3.25 1.03
CA THR A 97 8.67 2.67 1.18
C THR A 97 7.96 2.45 -0.16
N ASP A 98 8.28 3.24 -1.18
CA ASP A 98 7.76 3.19 -2.55
C ASP A 98 6.26 2.82 -2.66
N CYS A 99 5.42 3.50 -1.88
CA CYS A 99 3.99 3.20 -1.81
C CYS A 99 3.19 3.72 -3.02
N THR A 100 2.00 3.16 -3.20
CA THR A 100 0.98 3.64 -4.15
C THR A 100 -0.25 4.11 -3.38
N ASP A 101 -0.66 5.36 -3.64
CA ASP A 101 -1.99 5.85 -3.25
C ASP A 101 -3.04 5.23 -4.18
N TYR A 102 -3.64 4.13 -3.74
CA TYR A 102 -4.68 3.43 -4.48
C TYR A 102 -6.00 4.21 -4.55
N VAL A 103 -6.27 5.12 -3.62
CA VAL A 103 -7.51 5.92 -3.63
C VAL A 103 -7.43 6.99 -4.72
N ALA A 104 -6.37 7.79 -4.75
CA ALA A 104 -6.18 8.78 -5.80
C ALA A 104 -5.93 8.13 -7.18
N LEU A 105 -5.42 6.89 -7.24
CA LEU A 105 -5.37 6.13 -8.50
C LEU A 105 -6.79 5.79 -8.98
N TRP A 106 -7.61 5.17 -8.12
CA TRP A 106 -9.00 4.79 -8.41
C TRP A 106 -9.86 5.98 -8.84
N GLU A 107 -9.71 7.13 -8.16
CA GLU A 107 -10.41 8.37 -8.53
C GLU A 107 -10.00 8.89 -9.92
N ARG A 108 -8.69 8.91 -10.23
CA ARG A 108 -8.18 9.26 -11.56
C ARG A 108 -8.60 8.27 -12.65
N SER A 109 -8.83 7.00 -12.29
CA SER A 109 -9.31 5.94 -13.18
C SER A 109 -10.85 5.85 -13.26
N ASN A 110 -11.57 6.98 -13.13
CA ASN A 110 -13.04 7.05 -13.19
C ASN A 110 -13.74 6.04 -12.25
N LYS A 111 -13.19 5.83 -11.05
CA LYS A 111 -13.68 4.87 -10.04
C LYS A 111 -13.61 3.40 -10.48
N THR A 112 -12.63 3.07 -11.33
CA THR A 112 -12.31 1.69 -11.72
C THR A 112 -10.96 1.24 -11.15
N GLY A 113 -10.77 -0.08 -11.00
CA GLY A 113 -9.54 -0.67 -10.44
C GLY A 113 -9.54 -0.84 -8.92
N PRO A 114 -8.42 -1.32 -8.33
CA PRO A 114 -8.30 -1.62 -6.91
C PRO A 114 -8.13 -0.37 -6.04
N ARG A 115 -8.71 -0.40 -4.84
CA ARG A 115 -8.65 0.68 -3.82
C ARG A 115 -7.72 0.40 -2.63
N SER A 116 -6.94 -0.67 -2.70
CA SER A 116 -5.96 -1.10 -1.68
C SER A 116 -4.95 -2.09 -2.26
N GLN A 117 -3.82 -2.32 -1.56
CA GLN A 117 -2.86 -3.35 -1.95
C GLN A 117 -3.49 -4.76 -1.99
N GLU A 118 -4.38 -5.06 -1.06
CA GLU A 118 -5.10 -6.34 -0.94
C GLU A 118 -6.04 -6.53 -2.12
N MET A 119 -6.80 -5.48 -2.46
CA MET A 119 -7.65 -5.48 -3.65
C MET A 119 -6.82 -5.57 -4.93
N CYS A 120 -5.61 -4.99 -5.00
CA CYS A 120 -4.68 -5.18 -6.12
C CYS A 120 -4.22 -6.64 -6.24
N ARG A 121 -3.81 -7.27 -5.14
CA ARG A 121 -3.38 -8.69 -5.09
C ARG A 121 -4.51 -9.65 -5.47
N ALA A 122 -5.76 -9.33 -5.08
CA ALA A 122 -6.97 -10.06 -5.46
C ALA A 122 -7.33 -9.85 -6.93
N TYR A 123 -7.24 -8.61 -7.44
CA TYR A 123 -7.48 -8.27 -8.85
C TYR A 123 -6.49 -8.98 -9.78
N CYS A 124 -5.20 -9.09 -9.40
CA CYS A 124 -4.23 -9.92 -10.10
C CYS A 124 -4.63 -11.40 -10.19
N GLN A 125 -5.24 -11.96 -9.13
CA GLN A 125 -5.78 -13.33 -9.18
C GLN A 125 -7.01 -13.41 -10.07
N LEU A 126 -7.91 -12.43 -10.01
CA LEU A 126 -9.13 -12.38 -10.83
C LEU A 126 -8.81 -12.33 -12.33
N ILE A 127 -7.83 -11.50 -12.73
CA ILE A 127 -7.30 -11.48 -14.10
C ILE A 127 -6.72 -12.85 -14.46
N TYR A 128 -5.83 -13.41 -13.64
CA TYR A 128 -5.21 -14.71 -13.92
C TYR A 128 -6.24 -15.84 -14.09
N LEU A 129 -7.30 -15.88 -13.27
CA LEU A 129 -8.35 -16.89 -13.38
C LEU A 129 -9.20 -16.69 -14.64
N ARG A 130 -9.59 -15.44 -14.95
CA ARG A 130 -10.30 -15.12 -16.20
C ARG A 130 -9.47 -15.50 -17.44
N GLU A 131 -8.18 -15.17 -17.45
CA GLU A 131 -7.25 -15.53 -18.54
C GLU A 131 -7.00 -17.05 -18.67
N CYS A 132 -7.27 -17.85 -17.64
CA CYS A 132 -7.09 -19.31 -17.66
C CYS A 132 -8.38 -20.09 -17.92
N HIS A 133 -9.55 -19.56 -17.51
CA HIS A 133 -10.80 -20.34 -17.41
C HIS A 133 -12.06 -19.57 -17.88
N ASP A 134 -11.94 -18.29 -18.23
CA ASP A 134 -13.03 -17.38 -18.62
C ASP A 134 -14.19 -17.29 -17.61
N CYS A 135 -13.88 -17.52 -16.32
CA CYS A 135 -14.83 -17.49 -15.20
C CYS A 135 -14.13 -17.17 -13.86
N TYR A 136 -14.92 -16.87 -12.82
CA TYR A 136 -14.43 -16.60 -11.47
C TYR A 136 -14.72 -17.76 -10.51
N LEU A 137 -13.71 -18.22 -9.78
CA LEU A 137 -13.85 -19.32 -8.82
C LEU A 137 -14.47 -18.91 -7.47
N PHE A 138 -14.45 -17.63 -7.10
CA PHE A 138 -14.94 -17.16 -5.79
C PHE A 138 -15.54 -15.76 -5.86
N GLN A 139 -16.65 -15.56 -5.15
CA GLN A 139 -17.43 -14.31 -5.07
C GLN A 139 -16.77 -13.23 -4.17
N LYS A 140 -15.42 -13.20 -4.08
CA LYS A 140 -14.68 -12.34 -3.13
C LYS A 140 -14.63 -10.84 -3.49
N VAL A 141 -15.09 -10.44 -4.68
CA VAL A 141 -14.93 -9.06 -5.21
C VAL A 141 -16.17 -8.53 -5.96
N TYR A 142 -17.02 -9.40 -6.52
CA TYR A 142 -18.15 -9.00 -7.37
C TYR A 142 -19.49 -9.52 -6.86
N THR A 143 -20.51 -8.66 -6.93
CA THR A 143 -21.91 -8.97 -6.62
C THR A 143 -22.66 -9.62 -7.78
N ASP A 144 -22.26 -9.36 -9.03
CA ASP A 144 -22.87 -9.95 -10.22
C ASP A 144 -22.55 -11.44 -10.33
N SER A 145 -23.58 -12.28 -10.25
CA SER A 145 -23.46 -13.73 -10.16
C SER A 145 -23.28 -14.46 -11.51
N MET A 146 -23.09 -13.73 -12.61
CA MET A 146 -23.25 -14.27 -13.98
C MET A 146 -22.02 -14.98 -14.57
N GLU A 147 -20.83 -14.86 -13.98
CA GLU A 147 -19.57 -15.41 -14.51
C GLU A 147 -18.87 -16.38 -13.51
N LEU A 148 -19.62 -17.05 -12.61
CA LEU A 148 -19.04 -18.04 -11.68
C LEU A 148 -18.65 -19.36 -12.37
N CYS A 149 -17.47 -19.89 -12.05
CA CYS A 149 -17.02 -21.19 -12.58
C CYS A 149 -17.91 -22.34 -12.08
N PRO A 150 -18.27 -23.32 -12.92
CA PRO A 150 -19.06 -24.48 -12.49
C PRO A 150 -18.24 -25.37 -11.54
N LEU A 151 -18.91 -25.97 -10.54
CA LEU A 151 -18.26 -26.78 -9.49
C LEU A 151 -17.41 -27.94 -10.03
N SER A 152 -17.79 -28.51 -11.17
CA SER A 152 -17.03 -29.57 -11.86
C SER A 152 -15.63 -29.14 -12.32
N PHE A 153 -15.37 -27.83 -12.45
CA PHE A 153 -14.07 -27.30 -12.84
C PHE A 153 -13.03 -27.36 -11.71
N VAL A 154 -13.46 -27.39 -10.45
CA VAL A 154 -12.56 -27.39 -9.28
C VAL A 154 -11.72 -28.68 -9.22
N SER A 155 -12.28 -29.81 -9.66
CA SER A 155 -11.59 -31.10 -9.83
C SER A 155 -10.77 -31.21 -11.12
N GLY A 156 -10.83 -30.21 -12.01
CA GLY A 156 -10.39 -30.29 -13.41
C GLY A 156 -9.34 -29.26 -13.83
N PHE A 157 -8.58 -28.68 -12.89
CA PHE A 157 -7.53 -27.71 -13.20
C PHE A 157 -6.46 -28.30 -14.13
N SER A 158 -6.53 -27.96 -15.42
CA SER A 158 -5.52 -28.35 -16.40
C SER A 158 -4.16 -27.69 -16.08
N ASP A 159 -3.12 -28.51 -15.92
CA ASP A 159 -1.73 -28.06 -15.71
C ASP A 159 -1.23 -27.06 -16.77
N SER A 160 -1.87 -27.06 -17.95
CA SER A 160 -1.56 -26.17 -19.08
C SER A 160 -1.48 -24.68 -18.69
N CYS A 161 -2.34 -24.18 -17.79
CA CYS A 161 -2.29 -22.78 -17.36
C CYS A 161 -1.31 -22.51 -16.19
N ILE A 162 -0.90 -23.56 -15.47
CA ILE A 162 -0.02 -23.44 -14.29
C ILE A 162 1.42 -23.05 -14.68
N GLY A 163 1.86 -23.38 -15.89
CA GLY A 163 3.22 -23.11 -16.37
C GLY A 163 3.49 -21.64 -16.69
N LYS A 164 2.90 -21.11 -17.77
CA LYS A 164 3.24 -19.77 -18.30
C LYS A 164 2.61 -18.64 -17.48
N LYS A 165 1.28 -18.63 -17.33
CA LYS A 165 0.52 -17.54 -16.71
C LYS A 165 0.85 -17.33 -15.22
N ARG A 166 1.35 -18.35 -14.53
CA ARG A 166 1.82 -18.24 -13.12
C ARG A 166 3.02 -17.31 -12.94
N LYS A 167 3.81 -17.04 -13.99
CA LYS A 167 4.82 -15.97 -13.97
C LYS A 167 4.16 -14.59 -13.93
N ASN A 168 3.22 -14.33 -14.86
CA ASN A 168 2.43 -13.10 -14.93
C ASN A 168 1.71 -12.80 -13.60
N LEU A 169 1.13 -13.82 -12.95
CA LEU A 169 0.48 -13.66 -11.63
C LEU A 169 1.48 -13.24 -10.53
N LYS A 170 2.70 -13.79 -10.52
CA LYS A 170 3.74 -13.34 -9.58
C LYS A 170 4.16 -11.90 -9.87
N GLU A 171 4.38 -11.56 -11.14
CA GLU A 171 4.79 -10.23 -11.60
C GLU A 171 3.73 -9.16 -11.24
N CYS A 172 2.46 -9.41 -11.57
CA CYS A 172 1.34 -8.54 -11.18
C CYS A 172 1.30 -8.32 -9.65
N ARG A 173 1.47 -9.39 -8.86
CA ARG A 173 1.49 -9.29 -7.39
C ARG A 173 2.73 -8.59 -6.82
N MET A 174 3.87 -8.61 -7.51
CA MET A 174 5.05 -7.82 -7.13
C MET A 174 4.89 -6.34 -7.49
N ASN A 175 4.13 -6.04 -8.55
CA ASN A 175 3.80 -4.67 -8.95
C ASN A 175 2.72 -4.02 -8.04
N CYS A 176 2.01 -4.81 -7.22
CA CYS A 176 1.16 -4.30 -6.14
C CYS A 176 2.01 -3.78 -4.97
N LYS A 177 2.51 -2.55 -5.10
CA LYS A 177 3.19 -1.74 -4.08
C LYS A 177 2.40 -1.64 -2.76
N PRO A 178 3.04 -1.35 -1.61
CA PRO A 178 2.31 -1.09 -0.37
C PRO A 178 1.36 0.10 -0.54
N ASP A 179 0.27 0.11 0.21
CA ASP A 179 -0.61 1.28 0.27
C ASP A 179 0.11 2.43 0.96
N CYS A 180 -0.17 3.67 0.54
CA CYS A 180 0.34 4.85 1.21
C CYS A 180 -0.41 5.17 2.52
N VAL A 181 -1.64 4.66 2.71
CA VAL A 181 -2.38 4.80 3.98
C VAL A 181 -2.78 3.41 4.48
N GLN A 182 -2.00 2.87 5.41
CA GLN A 182 -2.27 1.56 6.02
C GLN A 182 -3.08 1.76 7.30
N LYS A 183 -4.30 1.23 7.34
CA LYS A 183 -5.18 1.27 8.52
C LYS A 183 -4.92 0.05 9.38
N LEU A 184 -4.30 0.27 10.54
CA LEU A 184 -4.03 -0.75 11.55
C LEU A 184 -5.21 -0.76 12.54
N THR A 185 -5.95 -1.87 12.57
CA THR A 185 -7.00 -2.10 13.59
C THR A 185 -6.45 -3.03 14.67
N MET A 186 -5.94 -2.45 15.75
CA MET A 186 -5.55 -3.21 16.95
C MET A 186 -6.81 -3.59 17.73
N GLY A 187 -7.16 -4.88 17.67
CA GLY A 187 -8.31 -5.45 18.38
C GLY A 187 -7.88 -6.35 19.55
N GLY A 188 -8.17 -5.91 20.77
CA GLY A 188 -8.18 -6.79 21.95
C GLY A 188 -9.49 -7.56 22.02
N LEU A 189 -9.42 -8.86 22.27
CA LEU A 189 -10.58 -9.77 22.16
C LEU A 189 -11.59 -9.64 23.31
N ARG A 190 -12.75 -10.30 23.14
CA ARG A 190 -14.11 -9.97 23.66
C ARG A 190 -14.76 -8.95 22.64
N PHE A 191 -16.04 -8.62 22.28
CA PHE A 191 -17.52 -8.97 22.25
C PHE A 191 -18.73 -8.07 22.70
N ASN A 192 -18.61 -6.75 22.64
CA ASN A 192 -19.64 -5.66 22.58
C ASN A 192 -18.91 -4.51 21.89
N VAL A 193 -19.29 -4.05 20.69
CA VAL A 193 -18.38 -3.18 19.91
C VAL A 193 -18.40 -1.75 20.44
N ARG A 194 -17.27 -1.38 21.05
CA ARG A 194 -16.97 -0.08 21.66
C ARG A 194 -15.76 0.52 20.93
N VAL A 195 -15.95 1.68 20.33
CA VAL A 195 -14.84 2.49 19.79
C VAL A 195 -14.29 3.30 20.96
N ARG A 196 -13.02 3.07 21.30
CA ARG A 196 -12.42 3.62 22.53
C ARG A 196 -11.81 4.99 22.24
N GLY A 197 -12.61 6.04 22.45
CA GLY A 197 -12.30 7.39 22.00
C GLY A 197 -12.44 7.57 20.48
N THR A 198 -12.76 8.79 20.04
CA THR A 198 -12.85 9.15 18.61
C THR A 198 -11.51 9.61 18.02
N GLU A 199 -10.41 9.43 18.75
CA GLU A 199 -9.08 9.90 18.38
C GLU A 199 -8.39 8.87 17.47
N VAL A 200 -8.02 9.30 16.25
CA VAL A 200 -7.29 8.46 15.29
C VAL A 200 -5.80 8.68 15.48
N SER A 201 -5.07 7.62 15.78
CA SER A 201 -3.62 7.68 15.97
C SER A 201 -2.91 7.61 14.62
N ILE A 202 -2.45 8.77 14.10
CA ILE A 202 -1.80 8.88 12.78
C ILE A 202 -0.28 8.88 12.94
N LEU A 203 0.37 7.81 12.48
CA LEU A 203 1.82 7.68 12.35
C LEU A 203 2.26 8.14 10.95
N SER A 204 2.68 9.41 10.83
CA SER A 204 3.14 9.98 9.55
C SER A 204 4.66 9.90 9.38
N HIS A 205 5.12 9.18 8.36
CA HIS A 205 6.54 9.12 7.99
C HIS A 205 6.95 10.40 7.24
N ASN A 206 7.26 11.46 7.98
CA ASN A 206 7.73 12.71 7.40
C ASN A 206 9.24 12.64 7.03
N PRO A 207 9.67 13.23 5.91
CA PRO A 207 11.09 13.30 5.57
C PRO A 207 11.86 14.16 6.57
N VAL A 208 13.02 13.69 7.02
CA VAL A 208 13.87 14.36 8.04
C VAL A 208 14.38 15.74 7.58
N TYR A 209 14.44 15.96 6.28
CA TYR A 209 14.80 17.25 5.68
C TYR A 209 13.81 17.59 4.56
N GLY A 210 13.22 18.78 4.63
CA GLY A 210 12.50 19.37 3.50
C GLY A 210 13.46 19.69 2.35
N THR A 211 12.96 19.66 1.11
CA THR A 211 13.75 19.92 -0.11
C THR A 211 14.55 21.24 -0.01
N TRP A 212 13.95 22.28 0.55
CA TRP A 212 14.56 23.60 0.73
C TRP A 212 15.60 23.65 1.86
N GLU A 213 15.49 22.78 2.86
CA GLU A 213 16.42 22.72 4.00
C GLU A 213 17.76 22.12 3.57
N VAL A 214 17.73 21.07 2.72
CA VAL A 214 18.93 20.50 2.10
C VAL A 214 19.67 21.58 1.29
N PHE A 215 18.95 22.34 0.45
CA PHE A 215 19.56 23.46 -0.28
C PHE A 215 20.07 24.57 0.64
N SER A 216 19.41 24.83 1.77
CA SER A 216 19.84 25.83 2.76
C SER A 216 21.09 25.40 3.53
N HIS A 217 21.20 24.12 3.92
CA HIS A 217 22.41 23.57 4.57
C HIS A 217 23.58 23.49 3.60
N VAL A 218 23.38 22.98 2.37
CA VAL A 218 24.43 22.94 1.34
C VAL A 218 24.87 24.36 0.95
N GLY A 219 23.93 25.28 0.74
CA GLY A 219 24.21 26.68 0.45
C GLY A 219 24.93 27.40 1.60
N GLY A 220 24.55 27.13 2.85
CA GLY A 220 25.22 27.65 4.04
C GLY A 220 26.65 27.13 4.19
N LEU A 221 26.88 25.83 3.96
CA LEU A 221 28.22 25.24 3.96
C LEU A 221 29.09 25.81 2.83
N VAL A 222 28.59 25.85 1.60
CA VAL A 222 29.33 26.42 0.44
C VAL A 222 29.65 27.90 0.66
N GLY A 223 28.68 28.68 1.17
CA GLY A 223 28.88 30.09 1.51
C GLY A 223 29.91 30.30 2.63
N CYS A 224 29.89 29.46 3.67
CA CYS A 224 30.83 29.55 4.79
C CYS A 224 32.26 29.12 4.42
N TRP A 225 32.41 28.05 3.61
CA TRP A 225 33.72 27.52 3.22
C TRP A 225 34.39 28.29 2.08
N LEU A 226 33.63 28.84 1.13
CA LEU A 226 34.18 29.49 -0.07
C LEU A 226 33.91 31.00 -0.14
N GLY A 227 33.00 31.55 0.65
CA GLY A 227 32.52 32.93 0.50
C GLY A 227 31.69 33.18 -0.77
N ILE A 228 31.33 32.11 -1.51
CA ILE A 228 30.64 32.18 -2.80
C ILE A 228 29.12 32.11 -2.58
N SER A 229 28.40 33.14 -3.02
CA SER A 229 26.94 33.12 -3.07
C SER A 229 26.42 32.47 -4.36
N VAL A 230 25.14 32.10 -4.39
CA VAL A 230 24.47 31.60 -5.61
C VAL A 230 24.58 32.62 -6.76
N TRP A 231 24.48 33.92 -6.47
CA TRP A 231 24.69 34.99 -7.47
C TRP A 231 26.13 35.05 -7.98
N THR A 232 27.11 34.88 -7.09
CA THR A 232 28.55 34.80 -7.44
C THR A 232 28.81 33.63 -8.38
N ALA A 233 28.23 32.46 -8.09
CA ALA A 233 28.32 31.29 -8.95
C ALA A 233 27.64 31.52 -10.32
N PHE A 234 26.44 32.12 -10.34
CA PHE A 234 25.70 32.39 -11.57
C PHE A 234 26.47 33.34 -12.52
N ASN A 235 27.05 34.42 -11.98
CA ASN A 235 27.89 35.34 -12.75
C ASN A 235 29.12 34.62 -13.36
N LEU A 236 29.76 33.75 -12.58
CA LEU A 236 30.92 32.97 -13.03
C LEU A 236 30.53 31.96 -14.14
N PHE A 237 29.37 31.32 -14.04
CA PHE A 237 28.81 30.52 -15.13
C PHE A 237 28.49 31.35 -16.38
N GLU A 238 27.96 32.57 -16.23
CA GLU A 238 27.63 33.45 -17.35
C GLU A 238 28.90 33.87 -18.12
N ASP A 239 29.98 34.23 -17.43
CA ASP A 239 31.24 34.62 -18.06
C ASP A 239 32.00 33.43 -18.68
N LEU A 240 31.93 32.24 -18.08
CA LEU A 240 32.37 30.98 -18.72
C LEU A 240 31.56 30.69 -19.99
N TYR A 241 30.23 30.87 -19.96
CA TYR A 241 29.36 30.66 -21.10
C TYR A 241 29.66 31.65 -22.24
N LYS A 242 29.72 32.96 -21.95
CA LYS A 242 30.12 34.02 -22.90
C LYS A 242 31.48 33.72 -23.54
N SER A 243 32.45 33.26 -22.75
CA SER A 243 33.79 32.92 -23.23
C SER A 243 33.79 31.70 -24.14
N THR A 244 33.07 30.64 -23.75
CA THR A 244 32.92 29.41 -24.55
C THR A 244 32.22 29.70 -25.89
N VAL A 245 31.14 30.49 -25.90
CA VAL A 245 30.42 30.89 -27.12
C VAL A 245 31.32 31.72 -28.06
N LYS A 246 32.07 32.71 -27.52
CA LYS A 246 33.05 33.48 -28.31
C LYS A 246 34.12 32.57 -28.94
N LEU A 247 34.61 31.58 -28.20
CA LEU A 247 35.62 30.63 -28.67
C LEU A 247 35.06 29.68 -29.75
N ALA A 248 33.86 29.14 -29.55
CA ALA A 248 33.16 28.32 -30.54
C ALA A 248 32.89 29.09 -31.84
N PHE A 249 32.46 30.36 -31.76
CA PHE A 249 32.26 31.22 -32.94
C PHE A 249 33.59 31.50 -33.68
N LYS A 250 34.68 31.72 -32.94
CA LYS A 250 36.03 31.90 -33.48
C LYS A 250 36.55 30.63 -34.18
N LEU A 251 36.25 29.44 -33.64
CA LEU A 251 36.55 28.15 -34.29
C LEU A 251 35.70 27.93 -35.55
N ARG A 252 34.39 28.17 -35.49
CA ARG A 252 33.49 28.06 -36.66
C ARG A 252 33.95 28.95 -37.82
N ASN A 253 34.37 30.18 -37.53
CA ASN A 253 34.87 31.10 -38.55
C ASN A 253 36.27 30.73 -39.08
N ARG A 254 37.11 30.02 -38.30
CA ARG A 254 38.35 29.41 -38.82
C ARG A 254 38.06 28.21 -39.73
N SER A 255 37.12 27.36 -39.34
CA SER A 255 36.67 26.20 -40.13
C SER A 255 36.11 26.64 -41.50
N LYS A 256 35.28 27.69 -41.55
CA LYS A 256 34.83 28.28 -42.82
C LYS A 256 36.00 28.69 -43.72
N ARG A 257 36.90 29.54 -43.23
CA ARG A 257 38.07 30.00 -44.02
C ARG A 257 38.95 28.86 -44.52
N LEU A 258 39.07 27.76 -43.77
CA LEU A 258 39.80 26.57 -44.22
C LEU A 258 39.07 25.86 -45.36
N ALA A 259 37.74 25.72 -45.29
CA ALA A 259 36.94 25.16 -46.38
C ALA A 259 36.97 26.06 -47.63
N ASP A 260 36.81 27.38 -47.46
CA ASP A 260 36.86 28.38 -48.54
C ASP A 260 38.21 28.30 -49.29
N ASN A 261 39.32 28.24 -48.52
CA ASN A 261 40.67 28.08 -49.07
C ASN A 261 40.91 26.73 -49.77
N PHE A 262 40.19 25.66 -49.39
CA PHE A 262 40.33 24.33 -50.00
C PHE A 262 39.50 24.17 -51.28
N ILE A 263 38.36 24.86 -51.36
CA ILE A 263 37.45 24.84 -52.51
C ILE A 263 37.93 25.82 -53.60
N SER A 264 38.51 26.97 -53.21
CA SER A 264 39.01 28.00 -54.14
C SER A 264 39.97 27.52 -55.24
N PRO A 265 40.95 26.61 -55.02
CA PRO A 265 41.82 26.14 -56.09
C PRO A 265 41.13 25.14 -57.03
N ILE A 266 40.17 24.35 -56.53
CA ILE A 266 39.47 23.32 -57.33
C ILE A 266 38.57 23.98 -58.37
N LEU A 267 37.87 25.06 -58.00
CA LEU A 267 37.05 25.89 -58.90
C LEU A 267 37.88 26.79 -59.85
N ARG A 268 39.19 26.56 -60.00
CA ARG A 268 40.06 27.23 -60.99
C ARG A 268 40.65 26.29 -62.04
N GLN A 269 40.26 25.01 -62.05
CA GLN A 269 40.69 24.01 -63.02
C GLN A 269 39.52 23.39 -63.83
N VAL A 270 38.36 24.05 -63.79
CA VAL A 270 37.14 23.76 -64.56
C VAL A 270 36.67 25.05 -65.22
#